data_AF-A0A1T4Y4Z5-F1
#
_entry.id   AF-A0A1T4Y4Z5-F1
#
_cell.length_a   1.000
_cell.length_b   1.000
_cell.length_c   1.000
_cell.angle_alpha   90.00
_cell.angle_beta   90.00
_cell.angle_gamma   90.00
#
_symmetry.space_group_name_H-M   'P 1'
#
loop_
_entity.id
_entity.type
_entity.pdbx_description
1 polymer ?
#
loop_
_entity_poly.entity_id
_entity_poly.type
_entity_poly.pdbx_seq_one_letter_code
_entity_poly.pdbx_strand_id
1 'polypeptide(L)'
;MNPQLPISTDSTSKVPTNRRHLQVGVAAVLISFSISCGKKPEVSKSTEASPAQPKAVTTTSVSDTHLDSLITDALEPLPAERQNALADEAESIIDKYPNKTAADLLNVPEVNESLKVALTKLGQDKKLLGQINSTVELAARMQGLEAKPGSVGLDLQVQNYDRPRTSRMLQAVLSEDPKRIVGFLVEEIGEATPELTYDGVYRASNGVAIKENPPPAK
;
A
#
# COMPACT_ATOMS: atom_id res chain seq x y z
N MET A 1 -49.35 -19.36 -59.88
CA MET A 1 -49.24 -19.03 -58.44
C MET A 1 -48.57 -20.20 -57.74
N ASN A 2 -47.63 -19.87 -56.84
CA ASN A 2 -46.71 -20.71 -56.06
C ASN A 2 -45.56 -21.42 -56.80
N PRO A 3 -44.34 -20.83 -56.80
CA PRO A 3 -43.13 -21.60 -57.01
C PRO A 3 -42.80 -22.46 -55.77
N GLN A 4 -42.40 -23.69 -56.07
CA GLN A 4 -42.03 -24.75 -55.15
C GLN A 4 -40.53 -24.66 -54.82
N LEU A 5 -40.20 -25.00 -53.59
CA LEU A 5 -38.89 -25.04 -52.91
C LEU A 5 -37.73 -25.63 -53.74
N PRO A 6 -36.48 -25.29 -53.37
CA PRO A 6 -35.43 -26.29 -53.25
C PRO A 6 -34.94 -26.49 -51.81
N ILE A 7 -34.46 -27.72 -51.61
CA ILE A 7 -34.06 -28.38 -50.38
C ILE A 7 -32.56 -28.14 -50.11
N SER A 8 -32.22 -28.23 -48.82
CA SER A 8 -30.92 -28.25 -48.16
C SER A 8 -29.69 -28.74 -48.92
N THR A 9 -28.55 -28.09 -48.66
CA THR A 9 -27.29 -28.78 -48.34
C THR A 9 -26.61 -28.14 -47.14
N ASP A 10 -26.42 -28.97 -46.14
CA ASP A 10 -25.53 -28.83 -44.99
C ASP A 10 -24.08 -28.54 -45.45
N SER A 11 -23.41 -27.64 -44.74
CA SER A 11 -21.95 -27.56 -44.72
C SER A 11 -21.53 -26.97 -43.39
N THR A 12 -21.51 -27.85 -42.40
CA THR A 12 -20.70 -27.73 -41.20
C THR A 12 -19.23 -27.60 -41.60
N SER A 13 -18.63 -26.42 -41.40
CA SER A 13 -17.17 -26.26 -41.46
C SER A 13 -16.65 -25.52 -40.23
N LYS A 14 -16.19 -26.35 -39.28
CA LYS A 14 -14.95 -26.26 -38.48
C LYS A 14 -14.27 -24.89 -38.41
N VAL A 15 -14.03 -24.39 -37.20
CA VAL A 15 -12.64 -24.22 -36.67
C VAL A 15 -12.63 -24.49 -35.16
N PRO A 16 -11.73 -25.36 -34.67
CA PRO A 16 -11.61 -25.73 -33.27
C PRO A 16 -10.94 -24.66 -32.40
N THR A 17 -11.43 -24.60 -31.17
CA THR A 17 -10.80 -24.11 -29.94
C THR A 17 -9.29 -24.39 -29.94
N ASN A 18 -8.47 -23.35 -30.09
CA ASN A 18 -7.07 -23.43 -29.67
C ASN A 18 -6.82 -22.39 -28.59
N ARG A 19 -7.01 -22.87 -27.36
CA ARG A 19 -6.79 -22.21 -26.08
C ARG A 19 -5.28 -22.04 -25.91
N ARG A 20 -4.70 -20.99 -26.50
CA ARG A 20 -3.37 -20.54 -26.09
C ARG A 20 -3.54 -19.80 -24.76
N HIS A 21 -3.26 -20.53 -23.68
CA HIS A 21 -2.87 -19.95 -22.40
C HIS A 21 -1.68 -19.02 -22.66
N LEU A 22 -1.95 -17.74 -22.89
CA LEU A 22 -0.95 -16.71 -22.65
C LEU A 22 -1.12 -16.32 -21.19
N GLN A 23 -0.31 -16.99 -20.38
CA GLN A 23 -0.10 -16.67 -18.98
C GLN A 23 0.57 -15.29 -18.94
N VAL A 24 -0.25 -14.23 -19.00
CA VAL A 24 0.21 -12.87 -18.73
C VAL A 24 0.40 -12.81 -17.21
N GLY A 25 1.65 -12.96 -16.81
CA GLY A 25 2.07 -12.87 -15.42
C GLY A 25 1.63 -11.53 -14.85
N VAL A 26 0.66 -11.57 -13.94
CA VAL A 26 0.33 -10.46 -13.06
C VAL A 26 1.51 -10.32 -12.11
N ALA A 27 2.39 -9.36 -12.42
CA ALA A 27 3.45 -8.95 -11.51
C ALA A 27 2.78 -8.22 -10.34
N ALA A 28 2.52 -8.96 -9.26
CA ALA A 28 2.21 -8.38 -7.97
C ALA A 28 3.41 -7.51 -7.55
N VAL A 29 3.21 -6.20 -7.48
CA VAL A 29 4.21 -5.26 -6.96
C VAL A 29 4.22 -5.42 -5.43
N LEU A 30 5.00 -6.38 -4.95
CA LEU A 30 5.40 -6.51 -3.56
C LEU A 30 6.48 -5.45 -3.28
N ILE A 31 6.12 -4.34 -2.67
CA ILE A 31 7.10 -3.37 -2.15
C ILE A 31 7.62 -3.91 -0.82
N SER A 32 8.63 -4.79 -0.88
CA SER A 32 9.36 -5.27 0.29
C SER A 32 10.58 -4.39 0.55
N PHE A 33 10.51 -3.51 1.54
CA PHE A 33 11.67 -2.74 2.02
C PHE A 33 12.57 -3.64 2.89
N SER A 34 13.47 -4.39 2.26
CA SER A 34 14.53 -5.10 2.96
C SER A 34 15.75 -4.20 3.16
N ILE A 35 15.78 -3.42 4.23
CA ILE A 35 17.02 -2.77 4.68
C ILE A 35 17.77 -3.75 5.58
N SER A 36 18.63 -4.55 4.95
CA SER A 36 19.70 -5.26 5.63
C SER A 36 20.77 -4.24 6.03
N CYS A 37 20.91 -3.98 7.33
CA CYS A 37 22.02 -3.19 7.86
C CYS A 37 22.83 -4.06 8.83
N GLY A 38 24.09 -4.28 8.44
CA GLY A 38 25.00 -5.21 9.07
C GLY A 38 25.54 -4.79 10.44
N LYS A 39 25.72 -5.81 11.27
CA LYS A 39 26.96 -6.16 12.00
C LYS A 39 27.63 -5.04 12.82
N LYS A 40 27.47 -5.11 14.14
CA LYS A 40 28.45 -4.62 15.14
C LYS A 40 28.43 -5.50 16.41
N PRO A 41 29.51 -5.51 17.20
CA PRO A 41 30.10 -6.72 17.73
C PRO A 41 29.74 -7.01 19.19
N GLU A 42 30.01 -8.28 19.52
CA GLU A 42 30.01 -8.95 20.81
C GLU A 42 30.87 -8.24 21.87
N VAL A 43 30.29 -8.02 23.07
CA VAL A 43 31.04 -7.96 24.34
C VAL A 43 30.20 -8.65 25.43
N SER A 44 30.78 -9.68 26.01
CA SER A 44 30.25 -10.57 27.06
C SER A 44 30.42 -10.00 28.47
N LYS A 45 29.45 -10.23 29.39
CA LYS A 45 29.62 -11.05 30.61
C LYS A 45 28.36 -11.12 31.50
N SER A 46 28.20 -12.33 32.06
CA SER A 46 27.14 -12.93 32.89
C SER A 46 26.81 -12.22 34.21
N THR A 47 25.64 -12.54 34.81
CA THR A 47 25.50 -13.29 36.10
C THR A 47 24.01 -13.64 36.41
N GLU A 48 23.72 -14.95 36.47
CA GLU A 48 22.93 -15.75 37.44
C GLU A 48 21.50 -15.40 37.95
N ALA A 49 20.55 -16.25 37.55
CA ALA A 49 19.36 -16.91 38.18
C ALA A 49 18.51 -16.34 39.36
N SER A 50 17.20 -16.10 39.04
CA SER A 50 15.89 -16.52 39.67
C SER A 50 15.50 -16.16 41.14
N PRO A 51 14.20 -16.19 41.57
CA PRO A 51 12.93 -16.51 40.88
C PRO A 51 11.69 -15.57 41.10
N ALA A 52 10.71 -15.70 40.19
CA ALA A 52 9.25 -15.41 40.20
C ALA A 52 8.58 -14.45 41.22
N GLN A 53 7.93 -13.39 40.71
CA GLN A 53 6.54 -13.04 41.05
C GLN A 53 5.86 -12.20 39.93
N PRO A 54 4.53 -12.33 39.71
CA PRO A 54 3.83 -11.74 38.58
C PRO A 54 3.27 -10.37 38.93
N LYS A 55 3.45 -9.39 38.04
CA LYS A 55 2.53 -8.27 37.75
C LYS A 55 3.27 -7.14 37.04
N ALA A 56 2.91 -6.96 35.78
CA ALA A 56 2.36 -5.72 35.23
C ALA A 56 2.49 -5.85 33.73
N VAL A 57 1.36 -5.79 33.03
CA VAL A 57 1.36 -5.45 31.61
C VAL A 57 1.93 -4.05 31.54
N THR A 58 3.23 -3.95 31.28
CA THR A 58 3.86 -2.68 30.94
C THR A 58 3.28 -2.32 29.58
N THR A 59 2.18 -1.56 29.59
CA THR A 59 1.82 -0.70 28.47
C THR A 59 3.05 0.14 28.22
N THR A 60 3.85 -0.30 27.25
CA THR A 60 4.96 0.48 26.75
C THR A 60 4.30 1.67 26.09
N SER A 61 4.16 2.76 26.84
CA SER A 61 3.72 4.04 26.32
C SER A 61 4.77 4.43 25.29
N VAL A 62 4.50 4.09 24.03
CA VAL A 62 5.11 4.77 22.90
C VAL A 62 4.77 6.23 23.14
N SER A 63 5.77 7.08 23.39
CA SER A 63 5.52 8.48 23.71
C SER A 63 4.68 9.13 22.60
N ASP A 64 3.39 9.36 22.89
CA ASP A 64 2.39 9.89 21.95
C ASP A 64 2.87 11.16 21.23
N THR A 65 3.67 11.97 21.92
CA THR A 65 4.17 13.26 21.41
C THR A 65 5.13 13.16 20.22
N HIS A 66 5.85 12.05 20.05
CA HIS A 66 6.75 11.88 18.91
C HIS A 66 6.00 11.43 17.66
N LEU A 67 4.93 10.64 17.81
CA LEU A 67 4.09 10.25 16.68
C LEU A 67 3.22 11.42 16.21
N ASP A 68 2.62 12.17 17.15
CA ASP A 68 1.77 13.31 16.82
C ASP A 68 2.53 14.41 16.06
N SER A 69 3.77 14.71 16.46
CA SER A 69 4.58 15.73 15.77
C SER A 69 5.02 15.30 14.36
N LEU A 70 5.28 14.02 14.14
CA LEU A 70 5.59 13.46 12.82
C LEU A 70 4.35 13.45 11.91
N ILE A 71 3.19 13.07 12.45
CA ILE A 71 1.92 13.08 11.73
C ILE A 71 1.53 14.52 11.34
N THR A 72 1.65 15.47 12.27
CA THR A 72 1.29 16.88 12.03
C THR A 72 2.13 17.53 10.93
N ASP A 73 3.45 17.28 10.90
CA ASP A 73 4.37 17.83 9.87
C ASP A 73 4.18 17.21 8.47
N ALA A 74 3.63 15.99 8.41
CA ALA A 74 3.29 15.31 7.15
C ALA A 74 1.89 15.69 6.64
N LEU A 75 0.98 16.09 7.53
CA LEU A 75 -0.40 16.48 7.23
C LEU A 75 -0.57 18.00 7.04
N GLU A 76 0.52 18.78 6.99
CA GLU A 76 0.41 20.21 6.69
C GLU A 76 -0.33 20.44 5.35
N PRO A 77 -1.46 21.16 5.35
CA PRO A 77 -2.26 21.34 4.16
C PRO A 77 -1.51 22.20 3.14
N LEU A 78 -1.59 21.84 1.86
CA LEU A 78 -1.13 22.73 0.79
C LEU A 78 -2.03 23.98 0.74
N PRO A 79 -1.52 25.08 0.16
CA PRO A 79 -2.39 26.17 -0.28
C PRO A 79 -3.55 25.61 -1.12
N ALA A 80 -4.77 26.07 -0.80
CA ALA A 80 -6.00 25.54 -1.40
C ALA A 80 -5.97 25.53 -2.94
N GLU A 81 -5.36 26.55 -3.55
CA GLU A 81 -5.18 26.65 -5.00
C GLU A 81 -4.40 25.44 -5.56
N ARG A 82 -3.31 25.06 -4.90
CA ARG A 82 -2.49 23.91 -5.32
C ARG A 82 -3.21 22.59 -5.04
N GLN A 83 -3.94 22.50 -3.94
CA GLN A 83 -4.77 21.33 -3.64
C GLN A 83 -5.84 21.11 -4.71
N ASN A 84 -6.56 22.17 -5.10
CA ASN A 84 -7.59 22.10 -6.12
C ASN A 84 -7.01 21.76 -7.49
N ALA A 85 -5.87 22.36 -7.86
CA ALA A 85 -5.19 22.04 -9.11
C ALA A 85 -4.78 20.55 -9.20
N LEU A 86 -4.26 19.98 -8.11
CA LEU A 86 -3.94 18.56 -8.05
C LEU A 86 -5.19 17.68 -8.14
N ALA A 87 -6.30 18.10 -7.52
CA ALA A 87 -7.57 17.38 -7.61
C ALA A 87 -8.12 17.39 -9.05
N ASP A 88 -8.11 18.55 -9.71
CA ASP A 88 -8.53 18.68 -11.10
C ASP A 88 -7.65 17.85 -12.04
N GLU A 89 -6.34 17.83 -11.81
CA GLU A 89 -5.40 17.01 -12.57
C GLU A 89 -5.64 15.51 -12.37
N ALA A 90 -5.85 15.08 -11.12
CA ALA A 90 -6.17 13.69 -10.80
C ALA A 90 -7.48 13.24 -11.47
N GLU A 91 -8.54 14.05 -11.40
CA GLU A 91 -9.81 13.74 -12.07
C GLU A 91 -9.68 13.72 -13.59
N SER A 92 -8.92 14.66 -14.16
CA SER A 92 -8.62 14.67 -15.60
C SER A 92 -7.92 13.39 -16.06
N ILE A 93 -6.97 12.87 -15.26
CA ILE A 93 -6.31 11.58 -15.54
C ILE A 93 -7.29 10.42 -15.42
N ILE A 94 -8.14 10.39 -14.40
CA ILE A 94 -9.16 9.34 -14.24
C ILE A 94 -10.11 9.34 -15.43
N ASP A 95 -10.60 10.51 -15.86
CA ASP A 95 -11.52 10.67 -16.98
C ASP A 95 -10.87 10.32 -18.33
N LYS A 96 -9.56 10.58 -18.49
CA LYS A 96 -8.77 10.20 -19.66
C LYS A 96 -8.60 8.69 -19.79
N TYR A 97 -8.65 7.95 -18.68
CA TYR A 97 -8.45 6.50 -18.62
C TYR A 97 -9.55 5.77 -17.83
N PRO A 98 -10.82 5.81 -18.28
CA PRO A 98 -11.97 5.37 -17.48
C PRO A 98 -12.03 3.85 -17.22
N ASN A 99 -11.27 3.05 -17.98
CA ASN A 99 -11.22 1.59 -17.84
C ASN A 99 -9.97 1.11 -17.08
N LYS A 100 -9.17 2.03 -16.53
CA LYS A 100 -7.95 1.70 -15.80
C LYS A 100 -8.21 1.69 -14.29
N THR A 101 -7.66 0.69 -13.61
CA THR A 101 -7.63 0.67 -12.14
C THR A 101 -6.60 1.68 -11.62
N ALA A 102 -6.64 2.01 -10.33
CA ALA A 102 -5.61 2.82 -9.69
C ALA A 102 -4.19 2.25 -9.93
N ALA A 103 -4.04 0.91 -9.87
CA ALA A 103 -2.76 0.25 -10.19
C ALA A 103 -2.30 0.53 -11.63
N ASP A 104 -3.21 0.51 -12.60
CA ASP A 104 -2.89 0.81 -14.00
C ASP A 104 -2.56 2.29 -14.23
N LEU A 105 -3.17 3.18 -13.45
CA LEU A 105 -2.94 4.62 -13.50
C LEU A 105 -1.54 5.00 -13.00
N LEU A 106 -1.00 4.30 -11.99
CA LEU A 106 0.39 4.48 -11.54
C LEU A 106 1.45 4.14 -12.61
N ASN A 107 1.04 3.43 -13.66
CA ASN A 107 1.88 3.07 -14.81
C ASN A 107 1.65 3.96 -16.05
N VAL A 108 0.73 4.93 -15.98
CA VAL A 108 0.59 5.96 -17.02
C VAL A 108 1.85 6.83 -17.00
N PRO A 109 2.44 7.20 -18.16
CA PRO A 109 3.70 7.93 -18.20
C PRO A 109 3.71 9.20 -17.32
N GLU A 110 2.65 10.01 -17.42
CA GLU A 110 2.49 11.26 -16.65
C GLU A 110 2.55 10.99 -15.13
N VAL A 111 1.82 9.99 -14.64
CA VAL A 111 1.78 9.62 -13.21
C VAL A 111 3.06 8.89 -12.77
N ASN A 112 3.60 8.03 -13.63
CA ASN A 112 4.74 7.18 -13.30
C ASN A 112 6.02 7.99 -13.10
N GLU A 113 6.21 9.04 -13.90
CA GLU A 113 7.35 9.95 -13.73
C GLU A 113 7.25 10.72 -12.41
N SER A 114 6.09 11.29 -12.07
CA SER A 114 5.88 11.95 -10.78
C SER A 114 6.04 10.97 -9.60
N LEU A 115 5.57 9.72 -9.75
CA LEU A 115 5.78 8.67 -8.76
C LEU A 115 7.27 8.39 -8.54
N LYS A 116 8.06 8.22 -9.60
CA LYS A 116 9.51 8.00 -9.49
C LYS A 116 10.20 9.17 -8.79
N VAL A 117 9.82 10.40 -9.12
CA VAL A 117 10.35 11.60 -8.48
C VAL A 117 10.02 11.60 -6.98
N ALA A 118 8.76 11.36 -6.63
CA ALA A 118 8.31 11.31 -5.24
C ALA A 118 9.02 10.20 -4.44
N LEU A 119 9.11 9.00 -5.01
CA LEU A 119 9.79 7.86 -4.38
C LEU A 119 11.30 8.07 -4.24
N THR A 120 11.93 8.75 -5.20
CA THR A 120 13.35 9.12 -5.11
C THR A 120 13.59 10.09 -3.96
N LYS A 121 12.75 11.13 -3.82
CA LYS A 121 12.81 12.07 -2.69
C LYS A 121 12.52 11.37 -1.35
N LEU A 122 11.51 10.51 -1.32
CA LEU A 122 11.17 9.73 -0.12
C LEU A 122 12.34 8.83 0.31
N GLY A 123 13.03 8.18 -0.63
CA GLY A 123 14.21 7.35 -0.36
C GLY A 123 15.39 8.12 0.25
N GLN A 124 15.44 9.44 0.05
CA GLN A 124 16.47 10.32 0.62
C GLN A 124 16.08 10.85 2.01
N ASP A 125 14.80 10.85 2.36
CA ASP A 125 14.28 11.34 3.62
C ASP A 125 14.09 10.22 4.65
N LYS A 126 15.12 10.03 5.49
CA LYS A 126 15.10 9.03 6.57
C LYS A 126 14.02 9.30 7.62
N LYS A 127 13.62 10.55 7.83
CA LYS A 127 12.58 10.92 8.82
C LYS A 127 11.23 10.42 8.33
N LEU A 128 10.89 10.69 7.07
CA LEU A 128 9.64 10.23 6.47
C LEU A 128 9.57 8.71 6.34
N LEU A 129 10.67 8.04 5.96
CA LEU A 129 10.73 6.57 5.99
C LEU A 129 10.51 6.01 7.40
N GLY A 130 11.12 6.64 8.41
CA GLY A 130 10.93 6.28 9.82
C GLY A 130 9.47 6.45 10.27
N GLN A 131 8.77 7.47 9.77
CA GLN A 131 7.37 7.70 10.05
C GLN A 131 6.47 6.60 9.48
N ILE A 132 6.64 6.20 8.22
CA ILE A 132 5.88 5.10 7.61
C ILE A 132 6.05 3.82 8.44
N ASN A 133 7.29 3.47 8.78
CA ASN A 133 7.58 2.28 9.58
C ASN A 133 6.92 2.36 10.96
N SER A 134 6.99 3.52 11.62
CA SER A 134 6.39 3.71 12.94
C SER A 134 4.86 3.58 12.91
N THR A 135 4.20 4.11 11.88
CA THR A 135 2.75 3.99 11.70
C THR A 135 2.34 2.53 11.45
N VAL A 136 3.08 1.80 10.60
CA VAL A 136 2.84 0.38 10.35
C VAL A 136 3.07 -0.46 11.61
N GLU A 137 4.14 -0.20 12.36
CA GLU A 137 4.41 -0.87 13.64
C GLU A 137 3.34 -0.61 14.68
N LEU A 138 2.84 0.62 14.76
CA LEU A 138 1.75 0.96 15.66
C LEU A 138 0.48 0.19 15.30
N ALA A 139 0.06 0.23 14.04
CA ALA A 139 -1.12 -0.50 13.57
C ALA A 139 -0.99 -2.02 13.82
N ALA A 140 0.21 -2.59 13.58
CA ALA A 140 0.51 -3.98 13.89
C ALA A 140 0.36 -4.30 15.38
N ARG A 141 0.90 -3.46 16.28
CA ARG A 141 0.77 -3.65 17.74
C ARG A 141 -0.68 -3.57 18.18
N MET A 142 -1.45 -2.66 17.60
CA MET A 142 -2.89 -2.55 17.89
C MET A 142 -3.65 -3.81 17.42
N GLN A 143 -3.19 -4.46 16.35
CA GLN A 143 -3.72 -5.75 15.88
C GLN A 143 -3.25 -6.95 16.74
N GLY A 144 -2.32 -6.73 17.68
CA GLY A 144 -1.75 -7.78 18.53
C GLY A 144 -0.55 -8.52 17.91
N LEU A 145 0.03 -8.00 16.83
CA LEU A 145 1.24 -8.56 16.20
C LEU A 145 2.51 -8.11 16.94
N GLU A 146 3.53 -8.96 16.96
CA GLU A 146 4.87 -8.58 17.43
C GLU A 146 5.57 -7.65 16.41
N ALA A 147 5.36 -6.34 16.54
CA ALA A 147 5.97 -5.36 15.64
C ALA A 147 7.36 -4.90 16.12
N LYS A 148 8.38 -5.71 15.83
CA LYS A 148 9.80 -5.28 15.82
C LYS A 148 10.11 -4.52 14.52
N PRO A 149 11.12 -3.63 14.49
CA PRO A 149 11.51 -2.96 13.26
C PRO A 149 11.74 -3.91 12.10
N GLY A 150 11.02 -3.70 11.00
CA GLY A 150 11.09 -4.53 9.79
C GLY A 150 10.38 -5.89 9.87
N SER A 151 9.75 -6.25 10.98
CA SER A 151 9.01 -7.52 11.13
C SER A 151 7.62 -7.51 10.53
N VAL A 152 7.07 -6.33 10.24
CA VAL A 152 5.74 -6.14 9.65
C VAL A 152 5.82 -5.19 8.46
N GLY A 153 4.89 -5.34 7.53
CA GLY A 153 4.80 -4.56 6.31
C GLY A 153 3.37 -4.15 5.99
N LEU A 154 3.25 -3.05 5.24
CA LEU A 154 2.00 -2.55 4.69
C LEU A 154 1.72 -3.23 3.35
N ASP A 155 0.51 -3.76 3.18
CA ASP A 155 0.02 -4.29 1.91
C ASP A 155 -1.24 -3.57 1.45
N LEU A 156 -1.11 -2.77 0.37
CA LEU A 156 -2.17 -1.98 -0.22
C LEU A 156 -2.72 -2.65 -1.49
N GLN A 157 -4.02 -2.96 -1.51
CA GLN A 157 -4.71 -3.42 -2.71
C GLN A 157 -5.28 -2.26 -3.54
N VAL A 158 -4.39 -1.48 -4.14
CA VAL A 158 -4.76 -0.29 -4.91
C VAL A 158 -5.60 -0.62 -6.16
N GLN A 159 -5.58 -1.86 -6.66
CA GLN A 159 -6.41 -2.24 -7.82
C GLN A 159 -7.92 -2.15 -7.57
N ASN A 160 -8.35 -2.19 -6.30
CA ASN A 160 -9.76 -2.18 -5.91
C ASN A 160 -10.22 -0.81 -5.41
N TYR A 161 -9.40 0.23 -5.58
CA TYR A 161 -9.77 1.57 -5.15
C TYR A 161 -10.96 2.09 -5.94
N ASP A 162 -11.90 2.69 -5.21
CA ASP A 162 -12.97 3.47 -5.80
C ASP A 162 -12.42 4.78 -6.38
N ARG A 163 -13.26 5.53 -7.08
CA ARG A 163 -12.86 6.78 -7.72
C ARG A 163 -12.32 7.81 -6.70
N PRO A 164 -12.99 8.08 -5.56
CA PRO A 164 -12.46 9.00 -4.56
C PRO A 164 -11.07 8.63 -4.05
N ARG A 165 -10.84 7.35 -3.72
CA ARG A 165 -9.53 6.90 -3.22
C ARG A 165 -8.47 6.92 -4.31
N THR A 166 -8.83 6.57 -5.54
CA THR A 166 -7.97 6.71 -6.72
C THR A 166 -7.54 8.16 -6.90
N SER A 167 -8.46 9.11 -6.77
CA SER A 167 -8.17 10.55 -6.85
C SER A 167 -7.20 11.01 -5.76
N ARG A 168 -7.44 10.63 -4.49
CA ARG A 168 -6.50 10.95 -3.38
C ARG A 168 -5.11 10.39 -3.61
N MET A 169 -5.01 9.14 -4.07
CA MET A 169 -3.74 8.51 -4.40
C MET A 169 -3.01 9.26 -5.51
N LEU A 170 -3.71 9.61 -6.60
CA LEU A 170 -3.13 10.39 -7.69
C LEU A 170 -2.69 11.78 -7.25
N GLN A 171 -3.49 12.49 -6.45
CA GLN A 171 -3.11 13.79 -5.89
C GLN A 171 -1.81 13.71 -5.07
N ALA A 172 -1.64 12.65 -4.28
CA ALA A 172 -0.40 12.43 -3.52
C ALA A 172 0.80 12.20 -4.46
N VAL A 173 0.62 11.37 -5.49
CA VAL A 173 1.68 11.06 -6.48
C VAL A 173 2.06 12.25 -7.35
N LEU A 174 1.08 12.94 -7.93
CA LEU A 174 1.26 14.10 -8.82
C LEU A 174 1.85 15.31 -8.11
N SER A 175 1.71 15.39 -6.78
CA SER A 175 2.33 16.45 -5.99
C SER A 175 3.85 16.42 -6.02
N GLU A 176 4.44 15.27 -6.35
CA GLU A 176 5.87 14.97 -6.28
C GLU A 176 6.51 15.26 -4.89
N ASP A 177 5.67 15.38 -3.86
CA ASP A 177 6.06 15.69 -2.50
C ASP A 177 6.05 14.40 -1.67
N PRO A 178 7.19 13.95 -1.13
CA PRO A 178 7.26 12.74 -0.32
C PRO A 178 6.39 12.83 0.94
N LYS A 179 6.17 14.03 1.50
CA LYS A 179 5.28 14.21 2.66
C LYS A 179 3.85 13.80 2.33
N ARG A 180 3.39 14.05 1.10
CA ARG A 180 2.03 13.71 0.65
C ARG A 180 1.84 12.23 0.41
N ILE A 181 2.85 11.56 -0.11
CA ILE A 181 2.86 10.09 -0.16
C ILE A 181 2.73 9.54 1.26
N VAL A 182 3.52 10.03 2.21
CA VAL A 182 3.46 9.58 3.61
C VAL A 182 2.10 9.89 4.23
N GLY A 183 1.57 11.10 4.04
CA GLY A 183 0.25 11.51 4.53
C GLY A 183 -0.86 10.59 4.02
N PHE A 184 -0.88 10.32 2.71
CA PHE A 184 -1.81 9.35 2.11
C PHE A 184 -1.70 7.95 2.76
N LEU A 185 -0.47 7.44 2.95
CA LEU A 185 -0.26 6.13 3.58
C LEU A 185 -0.74 6.10 5.04
N VAL A 186 -0.47 7.16 5.80
CA VAL A 186 -0.90 7.30 7.20
C VAL A 186 -2.42 7.36 7.29
N GLU A 187 -3.08 8.11 6.41
CA GLU A 187 -4.54 8.17 6.32
C GLU A 187 -5.14 6.78 5.99
N GLU A 188 -4.60 6.08 5.00
CA GLU A 188 -5.10 4.74 4.63
C GLU A 188 -4.92 3.73 5.78
N ILE A 189 -3.79 3.76 6.49
CA ILE A 189 -3.60 2.92 7.69
C ILE A 189 -4.57 3.32 8.80
N GLY A 190 -4.77 4.63 9.02
CA GLY A 190 -5.69 5.16 10.03
C GLY A 190 -7.14 4.75 9.78
N GLU A 191 -7.61 4.87 8.53
CA GLU A 191 -8.94 4.40 8.10
C GLU A 191 -9.10 2.88 8.31
N ALA A 192 -8.04 2.09 8.08
CA ALA A 192 -8.08 0.63 8.20
C ALA A 192 -8.01 0.11 9.63
N THR A 193 -7.36 0.84 10.53
CA THR A 193 -6.99 0.37 11.88
C THR A 193 -8.20 -0.12 12.69
N PRO A 194 -9.37 0.55 12.70
CA PRO A 194 -10.52 0.05 13.44
C PRO A 194 -10.99 -1.33 12.99
N GLU A 195 -11.09 -1.56 11.67
CA GLU A 195 -11.51 -2.86 11.13
C GLU A 195 -10.48 -3.95 11.45
N LEU A 196 -9.19 -3.65 11.25
CA LEU A 196 -8.10 -4.61 11.50
C LEU A 196 -8.00 -5.03 12.98
N THR A 197 -8.36 -4.13 13.90
CA THR A 197 -8.17 -4.33 15.34
C THR A 197 -9.44 -4.77 16.07
N TYR A 198 -10.57 -4.09 15.86
CA TYR A 198 -11.83 -4.39 16.56
C TYR A 198 -12.64 -5.47 15.87
N ASP A 199 -12.74 -5.41 14.54
CA ASP A 199 -13.46 -6.43 13.76
C ASP A 199 -12.57 -7.66 13.49
N GLY A 200 -11.25 -7.53 13.72
CA GLY A 200 -10.27 -8.61 13.59
C GLY A 200 -10.11 -9.13 12.17
N VAL A 201 -10.47 -8.31 11.16
CA VAL A 201 -10.37 -8.72 9.76
C VAL A 201 -8.91 -8.76 9.32
N TYR A 202 -8.58 -9.70 8.43
CA TYR A 202 -7.23 -9.80 7.85
C TYR A 202 -6.89 -8.60 6.94
N ARG A 203 -7.92 -8.02 6.30
CA ARG A 203 -7.81 -6.87 5.40
C ARG A 203 -9.04 -5.99 5.60
N ALA A 204 -8.81 -4.70 5.79
CA ALA A 204 -9.87 -3.71 5.90
C ALA A 204 -10.58 -3.49 4.56
N SER A 205 -11.79 -2.93 4.62
CA SER A 205 -12.61 -2.60 3.45
C SER A 205 -11.92 -1.66 2.46
N ASN A 206 -11.01 -0.81 2.95
CA ASN A 206 -10.19 0.06 2.13
C ASN A 206 -9.03 -0.65 1.40
N GLY A 207 -8.89 -1.97 1.58
CA GLY A 207 -7.88 -2.77 0.91
C GLY A 207 -6.53 -2.77 1.61
N VAL A 208 -6.41 -2.21 2.80
CA VAL A 208 -5.19 -2.22 3.62
C VAL A 208 -5.10 -3.51 4.44
N ALA A 209 -3.91 -4.11 4.48
CA ALA A 209 -3.57 -5.15 5.43
C ALA A 209 -2.18 -4.89 6.01
N ILE A 210 -1.98 -5.30 7.27
CA ILE A 210 -0.67 -5.35 7.91
C ILE A 210 -0.24 -6.82 7.93
N LYS A 211 0.95 -7.12 7.40
CA LYS A 211 1.45 -8.49 7.28
C LYS A 211 2.76 -8.65 8.01
N GLU A 212 3.00 -9.82 8.58
CA GLU A 212 4.33 -10.20 9.04
C GLU A 212 5.25 -10.40 7.83
N ASN A 213 6.43 -9.78 7.90
CA ASN A 213 7.49 -10.04 6.93
C ASN A 213 8.15 -11.38 7.29
N PRO A 214 8.46 -12.22 6.29
CA PRO A 214 9.22 -13.43 6.55
C PRO A 214 10.58 -13.09 7.17
N PRO A 215 11.09 -13.90 8.11
CA PRO A 215 12.40 -13.66 8.69
C PRO A 215 13.47 -13.65 7.57
N PRO A 216 14.50 -12.80 7.68
CA PRO A 216 15.54 -12.71 6.65
C PRO A 216 16.16 -14.10 6.40
N ALA A 217 16.28 -14.46 5.12
CA ALA A 217 16.94 -15.70 4.73
C ALA A 217 18.38 -15.70 5.25
N LYS A 218 18.77 -16.79 5.94
CA LYS A 218 20.11 -16.98 6.52
C LYS A 218 21.18 -17.15 5.46
#